data_AF-A0A958GK49-F1
#
_entry.id   AF-A0A958GK49-F1
#
_cell.length_a   1.000
_cell.length_b   1.000
_cell.length_c   1.000
_cell.angle_alpha   90.00
_cell.angle_beta   90.00
_cell.angle_gamma   90.00
#
_symmetry.space_group_name_H-M   'P 1'
#
loop_
_entity.id
_entity.type
_entity.pdbx_description
1 polymer ?
#
loop_
_entity_poly.entity_id
_entity_poly.type
_entity_poly.pdbx_seq_one_letter_code
_entity_poly.pdbx_strand_id
1 'polypeptide(L)' 'HSIATFPNVTKPWVARKGLNPQMVEALKATLLEVNDASALAPLKIDGFVEGSEEDFSFIRKAMEVNEQFFQ' A
#
# COMPACT_ATOMS: atom_id res chain seq x y z
N HIS A 1 15.99 23.69 5.73
CA HIS A 1 15.95 23.54 4.27
C HIS A 1 15.98 22.05 3.97
N SER A 2 14.99 21.50 3.26
CA SER A 2 15.01 20.11 2.80
C SER A 2 15.74 20.02 1.45
N ILE A 3 16.50 18.94 1.23
CA ILE A 3 17.29 18.72 0.01
C ILE A 3 16.47 17.98 -1.06
N ALA A 4 15.50 17.16 -0.64
CA ALA A 4 14.51 16.51 -1.49
C ALA A 4 13.30 16.08 -0.65
N THR A 5 12.20 15.74 -1.30
CA THR A 5 11.02 15.13 -0.67
C THR A 5 10.48 14.07 -1.59
N PHE A 6 10.04 12.94 -1.02
CA PHE A 6 9.51 11.82 -1.78
C PHE A 6 8.13 11.46 -1.24
N PRO A 7 7.18 11.11 -2.12
CA PRO A 7 5.91 10.55 -1.68
C PRO A 7 6.17 9.19 -1.00
N ASN A 8 5.73 9.06 0.25
CA ASN A 8 5.78 7.79 0.97
C ASN A 8 4.47 7.04 0.72
N VAL A 9 4.52 6.02 -0.11
CA VAL A 9 3.38 5.12 -0.33
C VAL A 9 3.39 4.01 0.72
N THR A 10 2.21 3.65 1.22
CA THR A 10 2.06 2.67 2.30
C THR A 10 2.33 1.24 1.80
N LYS A 11 2.53 0.29 2.72
CA LYS A 11 2.72 -1.12 2.35
C LYS A 11 1.39 -1.73 1.89
N PRO A 12 1.29 -2.30 0.69
CA PRO A 12 0.03 -2.85 0.19
C PRO A 12 -0.31 -4.17 0.89
N TRP A 13 -1.60 -4.37 1.15
CA TRP A 13 -2.16 -5.65 1.53
C TRP A 13 -2.73 -6.32 0.28
N VAL A 14 -2.18 -7.48 -0.09
CA VAL A 14 -2.48 -8.12 -1.38
C VAL A 14 -3.12 -9.50 -1.18
N ALA A 15 -4.18 -9.76 -1.92
CA ALA A 15 -4.81 -11.08 -1.96
C ALA A 15 -4.08 -12.00 -2.95
N ARG A 16 -4.10 -13.32 -2.67
CA ARG A 16 -3.55 -14.32 -3.57
C ARG A 16 -4.34 -14.36 -4.89
N LYS A 17 -3.64 -14.47 -6.01
CA LYS A 17 -4.25 -14.71 -7.32
C LYS A 17 -5.10 -15.98 -7.31
N GLY A 18 -6.32 -15.88 -7.84
CA GLY A 18 -7.27 -17.00 -7.91
C GLY A 18 -7.99 -17.32 -6.59
N LEU A 19 -7.92 -16.44 -5.59
CA LEU A 19 -8.84 -16.50 -4.45
C LEU A 19 -10.27 -16.23 -4.93
N ASN A 20 -11.26 -16.88 -4.28
CA ASN A 20 -12.67 -16.68 -4.63
C ASN A 20 -13.02 -15.17 -4.57
N PRO A 21 -13.62 -14.58 -5.63
CA PRO A 21 -13.96 -13.15 -5.65
C PRO A 21 -14.81 -12.69 -4.47
N GLN A 22 -15.79 -13.49 -4.04
CA GLN A 22 -16.62 -13.15 -2.86
C GLN A 22 -15.79 -13.08 -1.58
N MET A 23 -14.77 -13.94 -1.46
CA MET A 23 -13.83 -13.90 -0.33
C MET A 23 -12.94 -12.66 -0.39
N VAL A 24 -12.48 -12.27 -1.58
CA VAL A 24 -11.70 -11.05 -1.78
C VAL A 24 -12.51 -9.83 -1.35
N GLU A 25 -13.75 -9.70 -1.81
CA GLU A 25 -14.62 -8.59 -1.45
C GLU A 25 -14.94 -8.57 0.06
N ALA A 26 -15.22 -9.73 0.66
CA ALA A 26 -15.47 -9.83 2.09
C ALA A 26 -14.25 -9.42 2.93
N LEU A 27 -13.05 -9.90 2.57
CA LEU A 27 -11.80 -9.51 3.23
C LEU A 27 -11.53 -8.01 3.06
N LYS A 28 -11.74 -7.49 1.85
CA LYS A 28 -11.55 -6.08 1.53
C LYS A 28 -12.47 -5.19 2.36
N ALA A 29 -13.77 -5.48 2.39
CA ALA A 29 -14.74 -4.78 3.22
C ALA A 29 -14.34 -4.82 4.70
N THR A 30 -13.96 -6.01 5.19
CA THR A 30 -13.54 -6.19 6.60
C THR A 30 -12.33 -5.31 6.94
N LEU A 31 -11.33 -5.23 6.07
CA LEU A 31 -10.16 -4.37 6.27
C LEU A 31 -10.52 -2.87 6.24
N LEU A 32 -11.40 -2.45 5.32
CA LEU A 32 -11.79 -1.04 5.20
C LEU A 32 -12.68 -0.57 6.36
N GLU A 33 -13.48 -1.46 6.94
CA GLU A 33 -14.41 -1.13 8.03
C GLU A 33 -13.81 -1.32 9.43
N VAL A 34 -12.62 -1.92 9.56
CA VAL A 34 -12.02 -2.19 10.86
C VAL A 34 -11.71 -0.89 11.61
N ASN A 35 -12.27 -0.78 12.82
CA ASN A 35 -12.10 0.38 13.71
C ASN A 35 -11.67 -0.04 15.14
N ASP A 36 -11.28 -1.30 15.31
CA ASP A 36 -10.75 -1.81 16.58
C ASP A 36 -9.31 -1.31 16.80
N ALA A 37 -9.16 -0.32 17.68
CA ALA A 37 -7.87 0.25 18.03
C ALA A 37 -6.87 -0.78 18.57
N SER A 38 -7.34 -1.84 19.25
CA SER A 38 -6.46 -2.89 19.78
C SER A 38 -5.90 -3.77 18.66
N ALA A 39 -6.68 -4.02 17.61
CA ALA A 39 -6.24 -4.75 16.41
C ALA A 39 -5.28 -3.92 15.54
N LEU A 40 -5.46 -2.60 15.52
CA LEU A 40 -4.67 -1.68 14.70
C LEU A 40 -3.36 -1.22 15.35
N ALA A 41 -3.30 -1.14 16.69
CA ALA A 41 -2.12 -0.66 17.42
C ALA A 41 -0.80 -1.39 17.08
N PRO A 42 -0.76 -2.73 16.93
CA PRO A 42 0.47 -3.43 16.54
C PRO A 42 0.97 -3.05 15.14
N LEU A 43 0.07 -2.63 14.25
CA LEU A 43 0.38 -2.20 12.89
C LEU A 43 0.79 -0.71 12.83
N LYS A 44 0.53 0.06 13.90
CA LYS A 44 0.79 1.51 13.97
C LYS A 44 0.10 2.28 12.83
N ILE A 45 -1.14 1.94 12.55
CA ILE A 45 -2.00 2.61 11.56
C ILE A 45 -3.34 2.95 12.21
N ASP A 46 -4.04 3.94 11.66
CA ASP A 46 -5.38 4.33 12.12
C ASP A 46 -6.51 3.59 11.39
N GLY A 47 -6.16 2.88 10.31
CA GLY A 47 -7.10 2.11 9.50
C GLY A 47 -6.51 1.73 8.15
N PHE A 48 -7.32 1.09 7.33
CA PHE A 48 -6.98 0.75 5.94
C PHE A 48 -7.72 1.64 4.97
N VAL A 49 -7.15 1.80 3.78
CA VAL A 49 -7.74 2.54 2.67
C VAL A 49 -7.68 1.70 1.40
N GLU A 50 -8.50 2.06 0.43
CA GLU A 50 -8.41 1.53 -0.94
C GLU A 50 -7.01 1.75 -1.50
N GLY A 51 -6.50 0.75 -2.19
CA GLY A 51 -5.20 0.79 -2.85
C GLY A 51 -5.29 0.26 -4.27
N SER A 52 -4.52 0.84 -5.17
CA SER A 52 -4.47 0.47 -6.58
C SER A 52 -3.05 0.12 -7.02
N GLU A 53 -2.92 -0.58 -8.14
CA GLU A 53 -1.61 -0.89 -8.70
C GLU A 53 -0.85 0.39 -9.11
N GLU A 54 -1.58 1.40 -9.57
CA GLU A 54 -1.07 2.69 -10.04
C GLU A 54 -0.39 3.50 -8.92
N ASP A 55 -0.76 3.28 -7.65
CA ASP A 55 -0.11 3.92 -6.49
C ASP A 55 1.39 3.60 -6.43
N PHE A 56 1.80 2.46 -7.02
CA PHE A 56 3.18 1.99 -7.04
C PHE A 56 3.90 2.29 -8.36
N SER A 57 3.25 2.97 -9.31
CA SER A 57 3.82 3.29 -10.63
C SER A 57 5.11 4.13 -10.53
N PHE A 58 5.14 5.13 -9.65
CA PHE A 58 6.31 5.96 -9.39
C PHE A 58 7.51 5.14 -8.89
N ILE A 59 7.27 4.16 -8.00
CA ILE A 59 8.34 3.28 -7.50
C ILE A 59 8.94 2.48 -8.65
N ARG A 60 8.09 1.89 -9.51
CA ARG A 60 8.58 1.15 -10.70
C ARG A 60 9.40 2.07 -11.60
N LYS A 61 8.93 3.30 -11.81
CA LYS A 61 9.66 4.26 -12.63
C LYS A 61 11.02 4.61 -12.04
N ALA A 62 11.09 4.83 -10.73
CA ALA A 62 12.34 5.10 -10.02
C ALA A 62 13.32 3.91 -10.14
N MET A 63 12.83 2.67 -10.09
CA MET A 63 13.65 1.48 -10.30
C MET A 63 14.21 1.42 -11.73
N GLU A 64 13.41 1.75 -12.75
CA GLU A 64 13.87 1.76 -14.16
C GLU A 64 14.98 2.78 -14.42
N VAL A 65 14.86 3.98 -13.84
CA VAL A 65 15.80 5.09 -14.11
C VAL A 65 16.91 5.21 -13.05
N ASN A 66 17.01 4.24 -12.14
CA ASN A 66 17.94 4.27 -11.01
C ASN A 66 19.41 4.48 -11.43
N GLU A 67 19.79 4.00 -12.61
CA GLU A 67 21.12 4.20 -13.19
C GLU A 67 21.50 5.68 -13.36
N GLN A 68 20.53 6.56 -13.60
CA GLN A 68 20.75 8.00 -13.80
C GLN A 68 21.19 8.70 -12.52
N PHE A 69 20.94 8.12 -11.35
CA PHE A 69 21.40 8.69 -10.07
C PHE A 69 22.92 8.58 -9.88
N PHE A 70 23.56 7.63 -10.54
CA PHE A 70 25.00 7.36 -10.42
C PHE A 70 25.84 7.97 -11.55
N GLN A 71 25.22 8.77 -12.43
CA GLN A 71 25.90 9.57 -13.46
C GLN A 71 26.13 10.99 -12.97
#